data_AF-A0A5D2Q3X4-F1
#
_entry.id   AF-A0A5D2Q3X4-F1
#
_cell.length_a   1.000
_cell.length_b   1.000
_cell.length_c   1.000
_cell.angle_alpha   90.00
_cell.angle_beta   90.00
_cell.angle_gamma   90.00
#
_symmetry.space_group_name_H-M   'P 1'
#
loop_
_entity.id
_entity.type
_entity.pdbx_description
1 polymer ?
#
loop_
_entity_poly.entity_id
_entity_poly.type
_entity_poly.pdbx_seq_one_letter_code
_entity_poly.pdbx_strand_id
1 'polypeptide(L)'
;MDSSNQETNQKKASKTMAKKETEEFQFVVYNTMTQQKEVFKPKTPGKVRMYVCGVTAYDFSHLGHARAAVSFDVLYRYLKHLGYEVTYVRNFTDVDDKIIRRANETGEDPISLSDRYCKEYNIDMSDLQCLSPTHEPRVSDHMEQIKDMYLHIINKDFGYVVDGDVFFAVDKFPNYGKLSGQKLENNRAGERVAVDSRKRNPSDFALFQAATPGEPSWDSPWGPGRPGWHIECSAMSAHYLSFKFDIHGGGLDLIFPHHENEIAQSCAACEESDVSYWLHNGHVTNNNEKMSKSLGNFFTIRQITERYHPLALRYFLINAHYRSPLNYSVVQLEGASDAIFYIYQSLKDCQDALLQLQEEIPNDGKPAQTTPDAKECISKLCNEFQVKMSDDLSTSLILTGAFLEALKLVNNLLTMLKKKQQKQQRLLVIQSLKEIGKEVTKVLDVLGLQPPCSYNEVLLQLKEKALTRAGLVEDDVIRLINERAEVRRNKDFLKSDQMRAHLQAKGIALMDVGTETIWRPCVPVQQESEVVPSEGQKVPPKPETA
;
A
#
# COMPACT_ATOMS: atom_id res chain seq x y z
N MET A 1 29.78 57.61 -17.66
CA MET A 1 28.43 57.05 -17.42
C MET A 1 28.42 55.67 -18.02
N ASP A 2 28.67 54.60 -17.23
CA ASP A 2 28.20 53.22 -17.53
C ASP A 2 28.71 52.10 -16.59
N SER A 3 29.26 52.42 -15.41
CA SER A 3 29.57 51.36 -14.41
C SER A 3 28.36 50.94 -13.57
N SER A 4 27.35 51.80 -13.41
CA SER A 4 26.17 51.51 -12.57
C SER A 4 25.10 50.65 -13.25
N ASN A 5 25.09 50.58 -14.60
CA ASN A 5 24.13 49.80 -15.40
C ASN A 5 24.57 48.34 -15.60
N GLN A 6 25.87 48.04 -15.53
CA GLN A 6 26.35 46.65 -15.65
C GLN A 6 26.14 45.85 -14.36
N GLU A 7 26.30 46.46 -13.17
CA GLU A 7 26.03 45.79 -11.89
C GLU A 7 24.53 45.53 -11.66
N THR A 8 23.65 46.41 -12.12
CA THR A 8 22.19 46.22 -12.01
C THR A 8 21.68 45.16 -12.98
N ASN A 9 22.27 45.06 -14.18
CA ASN A 9 21.92 44.00 -15.15
C ASN A 9 22.50 42.63 -14.77
N GLN A 10 23.68 42.54 -14.16
CA GLN A 10 24.19 41.28 -13.60
C GLN A 10 23.41 40.81 -12.37
N LYS A 11 22.98 41.73 -11.48
CA LYS A 11 22.11 41.37 -10.34
C LYS A 11 20.69 40.99 -10.78
N LYS A 12 20.15 41.60 -11.85
CA LYS A 12 18.88 41.18 -12.46
C LYS A 12 19.03 39.83 -13.18
N ALA A 13 20.05 39.64 -14.01
CA ALA A 13 20.30 38.37 -14.69
C ALA A 13 20.61 37.22 -13.71
N SER A 14 21.32 37.49 -12.60
CA SER A 14 21.55 36.54 -11.50
C SER A 14 20.26 36.24 -10.73
N LYS A 15 19.39 37.23 -10.49
CA LYS A 15 18.04 36.99 -9.92
C LYS A 15 17.07 36.31 -10.88
N THR A 16 17.24 36.45 -12.20
CA THR A 16 16.42 35.79 -13.22
C THR A 16 16.95 34.39 -13.54
N MET A 17 18.25 34.13 -13.40
CA MET A 17 18.85 32.79 -13.46
C MET A 17 18.61 31.99 -12.16
N ALA A 18 18.68 32.64 -10.98
CA ALA A 18 18.31 32.02 -9.71
C ALA A 18 16.79 31.82 -9.53
N LYS A 19 15.96 32.40 -10.42
CA LYS A 19 14.52 32.10 -10.52
C LYS A 19 14.19 30.99 -11.52
N LYS A 20 15.20 30.39 -12.15
CA LYS A 20 15.03 29.31 -13.13
C LYS A 20 15.40 27.93 -12.58
N GLU A 21 15.64 27.84 -11.27
CA GLU A 21 15.92 26.59 -10.56
C GLU A 21 14.83 26.38 -9.50
N THR A 22 14.18 25.21 -9.56
CA THR A 22 12.95 24.77 -8.87
C THR A 22 11.67 25.44 -9.34
N GLU A 23 11.06 24.91 -10.41
CA GLU A 23 9.59 24.83 -10.42
C GLU A 23 9.22 24.05 -9.15
N GLU A 24 8.67 24.75 -8.17
CA GLU A 24 8.23 24.13 -6.92
C GLU A 24 7.01 23.26 -7.28
N PHE A 25 7.27 21.98 -7.54
CA PHE A 25 6.22 21.03 -7.90
C PHE A 25 5.20 20.98 -6.77
N GLN A 26 3.98 21.42 -7.08
CA GLN A 26 2.89 21.42 -6.12
C GLN A 26 2.37 19.99 -5.97
N PHE A 27 2.32 19.51 -4.72
CA PHE A 27 1.66 18.24 -4.44
C PHE A 27 0.16 18.40 -4.70
N VAL A 28 -0.37 17.56 -5.60
CA VAL A 28 -1.80 17.48 -5.91
C VAL A 28 -2.34 16.12 -5.49
N VAL A 29 -3.58 16.11 -5.01
CA VAL A 29 -4.31 14.89 -4.64
C VAL A 29 -5.68 14.91 -5.31
N TYR A 30 -6.16 13.74 -5.72
CA TYR A 30 -7.54 13.63 -6.18
C TYR A 30 -8.51 13.65 -4.99
N ASN A 31 -9.38 14.66 -4.97
CA ASN A 31 -10.37 14.82 -3.93
C ASN A 31 -11.70 14.21 -4.38
N THR A 32 -12.18 13.20 -3.65
CA THR A 32 -13.42 12.50 -3.97
C THR A 32 -14.63 13.43 -3.89
N MET A 33 -14.61 14.39 -2.95
CA MET A 33 -15.68 15.37 -2.76
C MET A 33 -15.92 16.24 -4.00
N THR A 34 -14.86 16.60 -4.73
CA THR A 34 -14.91 17.50 -5.90
C THR A 34 -14.65 16.79 -7.23
N GLN A 35 -14.22 15.53 -7.18
CA GLN A 35 -13.92 14.67 -8.34
C GLN A 35 -12.83 15.23 -9.26
N GLN A 36 -11.87 15.96 -8.71
CA GLN A 36 -10.76 16.54 -9.46
C GLN A 36 -9.46 16.46 -8.66
N LYS A 37 -8.32 16.60 -9.35
CA LYS A 37 -7.02 16.79 -8.69
C LYS A 37 -6.92 18.23 -8.19
N GLU A 38 -6.55 18.38 -6.93
CA GLU A 38 -6.45 19.66 -6.26
C GLU A 38 -5.08 19.82 -5.64
N VAL A 39 -4.55 21.05 -5.66
CA VAL A 39 -3.33 21.38 -4.92
C VAL A 39 -3.59 21.15 -3.44
N PHE A 40 -2.78 20.28 -2.84
CA PHE A 40 -2.84 19.99 -1.43
C PHE A 40 -2.37 21.20 -0.62
N LYS A 41 -3.25 21.73 0.23
CA LYS A 41 -2.98 22.84 1.12
C LYS A 41 -3.49 22.45 2.51
N PRO A 42 -2.60 22.26 3.50
CA PRO A 42 -3.06 21.98 4.84
C PRO A 42 -3.79 23.20 5.43
N LYS A 43 -4.76 22.95 6.30
CA LYS A 43 -5.47 23.97 7.07
C LYS A 43 -4.52 24.76 7.96
N THR A 44 -3.48 24.11 8.49
CA THR A 44 -2.42 24.75 9.27
C THR A 44 -1.09 24.60 8.53
N PRO A 45 -0.40 25.69 8.15
CA PRO A 45 0.88 25.61 7.45
C PRO A 45 1.88 24.68 8.15
N GLY A 46 2.46 23.74 7.41
CA GLY A 46 3.43 22.78 7.93
C GLY A 46 2.86 21.60 8.73
N LYS A 47 1.55 21.54 8.99
CA LYS A 47 0.91 20.46 9.76
C LYS A 47 -0.21 19.77 8.99
N VAL A 48 -0.26 18.45 9.04
CA VAL A 48 -1.31 17.66 8.39
C VAL A 48 -1.99 16.75 9.41
N ARG A 49 -3.31 16.81 9.47
CA ARG A 49 -4.16 15.95 10.29
C ARG A 49 -4.92 15.00 9.37
N MET A 50 -4.61 13.72 9.49
CA MET A 50 -5.10 12.67 8.59
C MET A 50 -5.81 11.57 9.40
N TYR A 51 -7.06 11.27 9.04
CA TYR A 51 -7.79 10.12 9.55
C TYR A 51 -7.98 9.09 8.43
N VAL A 52 -7.77 7.81 8.70
CA VAL A 52 -8.05 6.72 7.75
C VAL A 52 -8.86 5.65 8.46
N CYS A 53 -10.03 5.30 7.94
CA CYS A 53 -10.84 4.24 8.52
C CYS A 53 -10.07 2.91 8.51
N GLY A 54 -9.98 2.28 9.68
CA GLY A 54 -9.30 1.00 9.84
C GLY A 54 -10.21 -0.20 9.61
N VAL A 55 -9.87 -1.32 10.24
CA VAL A 55 -10.53 -2.61 10.00
C VAL A 55 -11.48 -2.97 11.14
N THR A 56 -12.53 -3.74 10.80
CA THR A 56 -13.28 -4.51 11.80
C THR A 56 -12.45 -5.72 12.21
N ALA A 57 -12.04 -5.77 13.48
CA ALA A 57 -11.10 -6.76 13.99
C ALA A 57 -11.80 -8.08 14.36
N TYR A 58 -12.34 -8.81 13.38
CA TYR A 58 -13.04 -10.08 13.62
C TYR A 58 -12.34 -11.31 13.01
N ASP A 59 -11.35 -11.10 12.14
CA ASP A 59 -10.63 -12.16 11.43
C ASP A 59 -9.28 -11.62 10.90
N PHE A 60 -8.46 -12.51 10.35
CA PHE A 60 -7.20 -12.14 9.69
C PHE A 60 -7.43 -11.21 8.50
N SER A 61 -6.48 -10.30 8.32
CA SER A 61 -6.54 -9.32 7.24
C SER A 61 -6.20 -9.91 5.89
N HIS A 62 -6.81 -9.33 4.87
CA HIS A 62 -6.71 -9.78 3.49
C HIS A 62 -6.11 -8.72 2.58
N LEU A 63 -5.91 -9.12 1.33
CA LEU A 63 -5.25 -8.27 0.34
C LEU A 63 -5.91 -6.90 0.14
N GLY A 64 -7.22 -6.80 0.36
CA GLY A 64 -7.95 -5.52 0.33
C GLY A 64 -7.54 -4.58 1.48
N HIS A 65 -7.42 -5.11 2.70
CA HIS A 65 -6.89 -4.35 3.84
C HIS A 65 -5.44 -3.94 3.62
N ALA A 66 -4.60 -4.83 3.06
CA ALA A 66 -3.22 -4.53 2.72
C ALA A 66 -3.13 -3.39 1.70
N ARG A 67 -3.97 -3.40 0.66
CA ARG A 67 -4.03 -2.34 -0.36
C ARG A 67 -4.36 -0.99 0.26
N ALA A 68 -5.36 -0.90 1.14
CA ALA A 68 -5.70 0.34 1.83
C ALA A 68 -4.52 0.81 2.70
N ALA A 69 -4.03 -0.05 3.60
CA ALA A 69 -2.97 0.30 4.53
C ALA A 69 -1.68 0.75 3.83
N VAL A 70 -1.22 0.03 2.80
CA VAL A 70 -0.01 0.38 2.04
C VAL A 70 -0.19 1.69 1.26
N SER A 71 -1.38 1.94 0.70
CA SER A 71 -1.66 3.19 -0.02
C SER A 71 -1.55 4.41 0.89
N PHE A 72 -2.16 4.34 2.07
CA PHE A 72 -2.12 5.43 3.04
C PHE A 72 -0.79 5.53 3.79
N ASP A 73 -0.03 4.43 3.92
CA ASP A 73 1.36 4.47 4.38
C ASP A 73 2.27 5.23 3.39
N VAL A 74 2.13 5.00 2.08
CA VAL A 74 2.87 5.78 1.06
C VAL A 74 2.52 7.26 1.15
N LEU A 75 1.24 7.61 1.31
CA LEU A 75 0.82 9.00 1.53
C LEU A 75 1.46 9.58 2.79
N TYR A 76 1.40 8.86 3.91
CA TYR A 76 1.98 9.30 5.18
C TYR A 76 3.49 9.54 5.08
N ARG A 77 4.22 8.60 4.47
CA ARG A 77 5.66 8.72 4.20
C ARG A 77 5.96 9.90 3.29
N TYR A 78 5.18 10.10 2.23
CA TYR A 78 5.41 11.21 1.30
C TYR A 78 5.13 12.57 1.92
N LEU A 79 4.07 12.72 2.74
CA LEU A 79 3.82 13.94 3.49
C LEU A 79 4.99 14.28 4.44
N LYS A 80 5.55 13.28 5.14
CA LYS A 80 6.75 13.45 5.96
C LYS A 80 7.98 13.81 5.11
N HIS A 81 8.14 13.21 3.93
CA HIS A 81 9.20 13.54 2.99
C HIS A 81 9.12 15.00 2.51
N LEU A 82 7.91 15.53 2.31
CA LEU A 82 7.67 16.95 2.02
C LEU A 82 7.91 17.89 3.21
N GLY A 83 8.26 17.35 4.38
CA GLY A 83 8.58 18.13 5.58
C GLY A 83 7.39 18.47 6.47
N TYR A 84 6.21 17.87 6.25
CA TYR A 84 5.05 18.10 7.12
C TYR A 84 5.18 17.37 8.46
N GLU A 85 4.73 18.02 9.53
CA GLU A 85 4.38 17.37 10.79
C GLU A 85 2.99 16.72 10.62
N VAL A 86 2.93 15.39 10.63
CA VAL A 86 1.68 14.66 10.33
C VAL A 86 1.16 13.96 11.57
N THR A 87 -0.07 14.28 11.98
CA THR A 87 -0.86 13.50 12.94
C THR A 87 -1.74 12.53 12.15
N TYR A 88 -1.36 11.25 12.17
CA TYR A 88 -2.08 10.18 11.48
C TYR A 88 -2.88 9.35 12.48
N VAL A 89 -4.20 9.27 12.29
CA VAL A 89 -5.12 8.47 13.11
C VAL A 89 -5.74 7.37 12.25
N ARG A 90 -5.76 6.14 12.75
CA ARG A 90 -6.47 5.01 12.14
C ARG A 90 -7.14 4.20 13.23
N ASN A 91 -8.45 4.04 13.21
CA ASN A 91 -9.14 3.30 14.27
C ASN A 91 -9.06 1.78 14.10
N PHE A 92 -9.45 1.06 15.15
CA PHE A 92 -10.00 -0.28 15.03
C PHE A 92 -11.47 -0.27 15.39
N THR A 93 -12.29 -0.89 14.55
CA THR A 93 -13.65 -1.27 14.92
C THR A 93 -13.57 -2.59 15.69
N ASP A 94 -13.54 -2.51 17.02
CA ASP A 94 -13.49 -3.65 17.94
C ASP A 94 -14.84 -3.97 18.61
N VAL A 95 -15.89 -3.26 18.20
CA VAL A 95 -17.30 -3.50 18.57
C VAL A 95 -18.13 -3.48 17.29
N ASP A 96 -18.63 -4.65 16.85
CA ASP A 96 -19.44 -4.80 15.62
C ASP A 96 -20.18 -6.14 15.61
N ASP A 97 -21.28 -6.22 14.84
CA ASP A 97 -22.06 -7.45 14.61
C ASP A 97 -21.20 -8.63 14.15
N LYS A 98 -20.19 -8.39 13.30
CA LYS A 98 -19.31 -9.45 12.80
C LYS A 98 -18.42 -10.02 13.90
N ILE A 99 -18.01 -9.18 14.85
CA ILE A 99 -17.18 -9.59 15.99
C ILE A 99 -18.03 -10.44 16.94
N ILE A 100 -19.23 -9.96 17.29
CA ILE A 100 -20.16 -10.69 18.17
C ILE A 100 -20.51 -12.06 17.56
N ARG A 101 -20.86 -12.08 16.27
CA ARG A 101 -21.16 -13.33 15.56
C ARG A 101 -19.98 -14.28 15.59
N ARG A 102 -18.77 -13.80 15.29
CA ARG A 102 -17.57 -14.63 15.26
C ARG A 102 -17.21 -15.16 16.64
N ALA A 103 -17.33 -14.33 17.67
CA ALA A 103 -17.10 -14.71 19.06
C ALA A 103 -18.07 -15.80 19.53
N ASN A 104 -19.35 -15.69 19.15
CA ASN A 104 -20.35 -16.74 19.40
C ASN A 104 -20.02 -18.05 18.67
N GLU A 105 -19.54 -17.99 17.42
CA GLU A 105 -19.10 -19.18 16.67
C GLU A 105 -17.90 -19.89 17.31
N THR A 106 -16.98 -19.14 17.92
CA THR A 106 -15.75 -19.68 18.52
C THR A 106 -15.84 -19.92 20.03
N GLY A 107 -16.93 -19.48 20.68
CA GLY A 107 -17.07 -19.52 22.14
C GLY A 107 -16.08 -18.60 22.88
N GLU A 108 -15.63 -17.52 22.23
CA GLU A 108 -14.72 -16.53 22.80
C GLU A 108 -15.49 -15.29 23.29
N ASP A 109 -14.87 -14.50 24.18
CA ASP A 109 -15.36 -13.16 24.51
C ASP A 109 -15.12 -12.20 23.31
N PRO A 110 -16.11 -11.39 22.87
CA PRO A 110 -15.96 -10.50 21.71
C PRO A 110 -14.83 -9.47 21.81
N ILE A 111 -14.57 -8.92 22.99
CA ILE A 111 -13.49 -7.92 23.20
C ILE A 111 -12.13 -8.61 23.15
N SER A 112 -12.01 -9.79 23.74
CA SER A 112 -10.80 -10.60 23.69
C SER A 112 -10.50 -11.06 22.26
N LEU A 113 -11.52 -11.45 21.49
CA LEU A 113 -11.38 -11.85 20.09
C LEU A 113 -10.89 -10.68 19.23
N SER A 114 -11.48 -9.50 19.41
CA SER A 114 -11.09 -8.32 18.63
C SER A 114 -9.72 -7.80 19.02
N ASP A 115 -9.34 -7.79 20.30
CA ASP A 115 -7.99 -7.46 20.74
C ASP A 115 -6.93 -8.35 20.07
N ARG A 116 -7.20 -9.65 19.97
CA ARG A 116 -6.33 -10.59 19.23
C ARG A 116 -6.18 -10.15 17.78
N TYR A 117 -7.27 -9.93 17.04
CA TYR A 117 -7.16 -9.55 15.63
C TYR A 117 -6.60 -8.13 15.39
N CYS A 118 -6.74 -7.21 16.33
CA CYS A 118 -6.02 -5.93 16.31
C CYS A 118 -4.49 -6.16 16.34
N LYS A 119 -4.02 -7.05 17.22
CA LYS A 119 -2.60 -7.44 17.29
C LYS A 119 -2.14 -8.14 16.02
N GLU A 120 -2.90 -9.12 15.52
CA GLU A 120 -2.57 -9.84 14.29
C GLU A 120 -2.51 -8.89 13.08
N TYR A 121 -3.41 -7.91 12.99
CA TYR A 121 -3.36 -6.88 11.96
C TYR A 121 -2.07 -6.06 12.03
N ASN A 122 -1.65 -5.64 13.22
CA ASN A 122 -0.42 -4.86 13.38
C ASN A 122 0.84 -5.66 13.01
N ILE A 123 0.85 -6.97 13.27
CA ILE A 123 1.91 -7.86 12.77
C ILE A 123 1.91 -7.86 11.23
N ASP A 124 0.76 -8.09 10.60
CA ASP A 124 0.65 -8.13 9.14
C ASP A 124 1.05 -6.79 8.49
N MET A 125 0.68 -5.65 9.11
CA MET A 125 1.05 -4.31 8.61
C MET A 125 2.53 -4.00 8.81
N SER A 126 3.14 -4.47 9.90
CA SER A 126 4.57 -4.35 10.15
C SER A 126 5.39 -5.16 9.14
N ASP A 127 4.96 -6.39 8.83
CA ASP A 127 5.59 -7.21 7.78
C ASP A 127 5.57 -6.48 6.42
N LEU A 128 4.47 -5.79 6.11
CA LEU A 128 4.32 -4.94 4.94
C LEU A 128 4.98 -3.57 5.05
N GLN A 129 5.81 -3.32 6.07
CA GLN A 129 6.57 -2.08 6.29
C GLN A 129 5.69 -0.83 6.46
N CYS A 130 4.43 -0.98 6.85
CA CYS A 130 3.59 0.17 7.16
C CYS A 130 4.04 0.80 8.48
N LEU A 131 4.21 2.12 8.49
CA LEU A 131 4.47 2.86 9.73
C LEU A 131 3.22 2.86 10.62
N SER A 132 3.45 2.79 11.93
CA SER A 132 2.37 2.95 12.90
C SER A 132 1.75 4.35 12.80
N PRO A 133 0.41 4.45 12.87
CA PRO A 133 -0.27 5.73 13.06
C PRO A 133 0.22 6.45 14.33
N THR A 134 0.03 7.78 14.39
CA THR A 134 0.22 8.56 15.62
C THR A 134 -0.75 8.12 16.71
N HIS A 135 -1.99 7.81 16.33
CA HIS A 135 -3.01 7.27 17.23
C HIS A 135 -3.78 6.14 16.57
N GLU A 136 -4.08 5.10 17.35
CA GLU A 136 -4.80 3.92 16.88
C GLU A 136 -6.00 3.60 17.80
N PRO A 137 -7.04 4.46 17.80
CA PRO A 137 -8.11 4.36 18.77
C PRO A 137 -9.03 3.17 18.53
N ARG A 138 -9.55 2.61 19.61
CA ARG A 138 -10.52 1.52 19.61
C ARG A 138 -11.91 2.04 19.97
N VAL A 139 -12.94 1.47 19.35
CA VAL A 139 -14.33 1.87 19.63
C VAL A 139 -14.66 1.66 21.10
N SER A 140 -14.28 0.50 21.66
CA SER A 140 -14.51 0.16 23.08
C SER A 140 -13.93 1.17 24.08
N ASP A 141 -12.83 1.85 23.73
CA ASP A 141 -12.17 2.85 24.57
C ASP A 141 -12.76 4.27 24.40
N HIS A 142 -13.65 4.50 23.44
CA HIS A 142 -14.14 5.83 23.04
C HIS A 142 -15.66 6.00 23.17
N MET A 143 -16.29 5.19 24.02
CA MET A 143 -17.74 5.18 24.20
C MET A 143 -18.29 6.52 24.71
N GLU A 144 -17.54 7.26 25.51
CA GLU A 144 -17.97 8.57 26.00
C GLU A 144 -18.03 9.61 24.88
N GLN A 145 -17.01 9.67 24.02
CA GLN A 145 -17.00 10.57 22.84
C GLN A 145 -18.12 10.21 21.86
N ILE A 146 -18.42 8.92 21.72
CA ILE A 146 -19.51 8.43 20.90
C ILE A 146 -20.87 8.84 21.50
N LYS A 147 -21.06 8.73 22.82
CA LYS A 147 -22.26 9.21 23.52
C LYS A 147 -22.47 10.71 23.34
N ASP A 148 -21.41 11.51 23.48
CA ASP A 148 -21.45 12.95 23.26
C ASP A 148 -21.90 13.28 21.83
N MET A 149 -21.39 12.55 20.83
CA MET A 149 -21.81 12.71 19.44
C MET A 149 -23.31 12.46 19.25
N TYR A 150 -23.87 11.40 19.85
CA TYR A 150 -25.32 11.16 19.81
C TYR A 150 -26.12 12.33 20.37
N LEU A 151 -25.71 12.82 21.55
CA LEU A 151 -26.39 13.91 22.24
C LEU A 151 -26.38 15.18 21.39
N HIS A 152 -25.25 15.50 20.74
CA HIS A 152 -25.18 16.64 19.83
C HIS A 152 -26.12 16.50 18.63
N ILE A 153 -26.16 15.33 17.98
CA ILE A 153 -27.01 15.06 16.82
C ILE A 153 -28.49 15.16 17.20
N ILE A 154 -28.90 14.56 18.32
CA ILE A 154 -30.30 14.56 18.78
C ILE A 154 -30.73 15.96 19.26
N ASN A 155 -29.88 16.68 20.00
CA ASN A 155 -30.20 18.02 20.49
C ASN A 155 -30.41 19.03 19.35
N LYS A 156 -29.83 18.76 18.18
CA LYS A 156 -30.03 19.53 16.94
C LYS A 156 -31.11 18.96 16.04
N ASP A 157 -31.92 18.03 16.55
CA ASP A 157 -33.07 17.43 15.88
C ASP A 157 -32.72 16.60 14.64
N PHE A 158 -31.46 16.18 14.47
CA PHE A 158 -31.01 15.27 13.39
C PHE A 158 -31.11 13.78 13.74
N GLY A 159 -31.41 13.45 15.00
CA GLY A 159 -31.58 12.07 15.47
C GLY A 159 -32.91 11.85 16.17
N TYR A 160 -33.41 10.62 16.16
CA TYR A 160 -34.63 10.25 16.87
C TYR A 160 -34.56 8.84 17.46
N VAL A 161 -35.31 8.63 18.55
CA VAL A 161 -35.36 7.38 19.29
C VAL A 161 -36.59 6.57 18.88
N VAL A 162 -36.43 5.25 18.67
CA VAL A 162 -37.54 4.30 18.49
C VAL A 162 -37.19 3.01 19.21
N ASP A 163 -38.01 2.60 20.19
CA ASP A 163 -37.87 1.34 20.93
C ASP A 163 -36.46 1.09 21.51
N GLY A 164 -35.77 2.14 21.94
CA GLY A 164 -34.40 2.08 22.49
C GLY A 164 -33.28 2.24 21.45
N ASP A 165 -33.57 2.09 20.16
CA ASP A 165 -32.64 2.40 19.07
C ASP A 165 -32.62 3.91 18.79
N VAL A 166 -31.49 4.42 18.32
CA VAL A 166 -31.36 5.81 17.84
C VAL A 166 -31.02 5.79 16.36
N PHE A 167 -31.79 6.52 15.55
CA PHE A 167 -31.58 6.68 14.12
C PHE A 167 -31.21 8.12 13.76
N PHE A 168 -30.40 8.27 12.71
CA PHE A 168 -30.17 9.55 12.04
C PHE A 168 -31.26 9.81 11.01
N ALA A 169 -31.89 10.99 11.06
CA ALA A 169 -32.91 11.44 10.13
C ALA A 169 -32.26 12.04 8.88
N VAL A 170 -32.11 11.25 7.82
CA VAL A 170 -31.38 11.64 6.60
C VAL A 170 -32.07 12.78 5.85
N ASP A 171 -33.41 12.83 5.88
CA ASP A 171 -34.23 13.88 5.27
C ASP A 171 -33.95 15.29 5.83
N LYS A 172 -33.48 15.36 7.08
CA LYS A 172 -33.10 16.62 7.73
C LYS A 172 -31.72 17.14 7.32
N PHE A 173 -30.91 16.35 6.60
CA PHE A 173 -29.60 16.75 6.11
C PHE A 173 -29.62 16.96 4.58
N PRO A 174 -29.86 18.19 4.07
CA PRO A 174 -30.11 18.43 2.64
C PRO A 174 -28.95 18.06 1.72
N ASN A 175 -27.72 17.99 2.25
CA ASN A 175 -26.50 17.70 1.49
C ASN A 175 -26.11 16.21 1.53
N TYR A 176 -26.98 15.32 2.01
CA TYR A 176 -26.70 13.89 2.03
C TYR A 176 -26.54 13.34 0.61
N GLY A 177 -25.47 12.57 0.37
CA GLY A 177 -25.13 12.04 -0.95
C GLY A 177 -24.11 12.88 -1.71
N LYS A 178 -23.61 13.98 -1.12
CA LYS A 178 -22.66 14.89 -1.78
C LYS A 178 -21.32 14.22 -2.08
N LEU A 179 -20.81 13.36 -1.18
CA LEU A 179 -19.54 12.68 -1.41
C LEU A 179 -19.65 11.60 -2.47
N SER A 180 -20.70 10.79 -2.40
CA SER A 180 -20.95 9.65 -3.28
C SER A 180 -21.54 10.04 -4.65
N GLY A 181 -22.14 11.22 -4.75
CA GLY A 181 -22.94 11.64 -5.90
C GLY A 181 -24.28 10.91 -6.02
N GLN A 182 -24.66 10.08 -5.04
CA GLN A 182 -25.93 9.37 -5.05
C GLN A 182 -27.05 10.33 -4.65
N LYS A 183 -28.10 10.43 -5.48
CA LYS A 183 -29.34 11.13 -5.11
C LYS A 183 -30.16 10.24 -4.18
N LEU A 184 -30.74 10.82 -3.13
CA LEU A 184 -31.63 10.14 -2.18
C LEU A 184 -32.77 9.36 -2.88
N GLU A 185 -33.32 9.92 -3.97
CA GLU A 185 -34.39 9.29 -4.77
C GLU A 185 -33.96 8.01 -5.51
N ASN A 186 -32.65 7.84 -5.77
CA ASN A 186 -32.09 6.66 -6.43
C ASN A 186 -31.63 5.60 -5.43
N ASN A 187 -31.68 5.88 -4.12
CA ASN A 187 -31.28 4.95 -3.09
C ASN A 187 -32.40 3.94 -2.87
N ARG A 188 -32.30 2.79 -3.55
CA ARG A 188 -33.27 1.70 -3.40
C ARG A 188 -33.05 1.02 -2.05
N ALA A 189 -33.70 1.56 -1.02
CA ALA A 189 -33.79 0.90 0.27
C ALA A 189 -34.38 -0.52 0.06
N GLY A 190 -33.65 -1.54 0.53
CA GLY A 190 -34.09 -2.95 0.45
C GLY A 190 -33.33 -3.87 -0.52
N GLU A 191 -32.36 -3.41 -1.31
CA GLU A 191 -31.65 -4.31 -2.25
C GLU A 191 -30.63 -5.27 -1.59
N ARG A 192 -30.23 -5.04 -0.33
CA ARG A 192 -29.26 -5.92 0.38
C ARG A 192 -29.63 -6.30 1.82
N VAL A 193 -30.49 -5.53 2.50
CA VAL A 193 -30.93 -5.78 3.89
C VAL A 193 -32.42 -5.42 3.98
N ALA A 194 -33.18 -6.17 4.77
CA ALA A 194 -34.59 -5.87 5.02
C ALA A 194 -34.75 -4.46 5.59
N VAL A 195 -35.68 -3.68 5.04
CA VAL A 195 -35.98 -2.33 5.54
C VAL A 195 -36.62 -2.48 6.92
N ASP A 196 -35.99 -1.90 7.94
CA ASP A 196 -36.59 -1.79 9.27
C ASP A 196 -37.80 -0.84 9.17
N SER A 197 -39.00 -1.41 9.34
CA SER A 197 -40.27 -0.70 9.21
C SER A 197 -40.49 0.37 10.29
N ARG A 198 -39.66 0.38 11.34
CA ARG A 198 -39.69 1.39 12.41
C ARG A 198 -39.05 2.71 11.99
N LYS A 199 -38.24 2.71 10.94
CA LYS A 199 -37.59 3.93 10.42
C LYS A 199 -38.60 4.86 9.79
N ARG A 200 -38.50 6.16 10.09
CA ARG A 200 -39.30 7.22 9.47
C ARG A 200 -38.99 7.35 7.98
N ASN A 201 -37.73 7.19 7.61
CA ASN A 201 -37.27 7.13 6.23
C ASN A 201 -36.41 5.85 6.02
N PRO A 202 -36.64 5.08 4.94
CA PRO A 202 -35.84 3.88 4.66
C PRO A 202 -34.33 4.10 4.54
N SER A 203 -33.90 5.34 4.23
CA SER A 203 -32.48 5.73 4.15
C SER A 203 -31.87 6.06 5.52
N ASP A 204 -32.67 6.19 6.58
CA ASP A 204 -32.17 6.45 7.93
C ASP A 204 -31.27 5.30 8.39
N PHE A 205 -30.19 5.64 9.10
CA PHE A 205 -29.21 4.69 9.60
C PHE A 205 -29.10 4.76 11.12
N ALA A 206 -28.74 3.62 11.72
CA ALA A 206 -28.61 3.53 13.17
C ALA A 206 -27.38 4.31 13.64
N LEU A 207 -27.58 5.14 14.66
CA LEU A 207 -26.51 5.76 15.45
C LEU A 207 -26.19 4.89 16.66
N PHE A 208 -27.22 4.37 17.32
CA PHE A 208 -27.12 3.50 18.49
C PHE A 208 -28.11 2.35 18.35
N GLN A 209 -27.67 1.15 18.71
CA GLN A 209 -28.50 -0.06 18.68
C GLN A 209 -28.70 -0.55 20.12
N ALA A 210 -29.95 -0.75 20.52
CA ALA A 210 -30.28 -1.31 21.82
C ALA A 210 -29.69 -2.72 21.96
N ALA A 211 -29.28 -3.08 23.18
CA ALA A 211 -28.63 -4.35 23.44
C ALA A 211 -29.57 -5.54 23.22
N THR A 212 -29.09 -6.56 22.52
CA THR A 212 -29.70 -7.89 22.55
C THR A 212 -29.17 -8.64 23.77
N PRO A 213 -30.01 -9.43 24.50
CA PRO A 213 -29.55 -10.18 25.66
C PRO A 213 -28.33 -11.07 25.35
N GLY A 214 -27.26 -10.91 26.15
CA GLY A 214 -26.02 -11.66 26.01
C GLY A 214 -24.96 -11.02 25.11
N GLU A 215 -25.27 -9.91 24.43
CA GLU A 215 -24.29 -9.14 23.67
C GLU A 215 -23.57 -8.09 24.53
N PRO A 216 -22.32 -7.70 24.17
CA PRO A 216 -21.65 -6.56 24.79
C PRO A 216 -22.49 -5.29 24.67
N SER A 217 -22.62 -4.56 25.78
CA SER A 217 -23.39 -3.32 25.83
C SER A 217 -22.80 -2.33 26.83
N TRP A 218 -23.11 -1.07 26.61
CA TRP A 218 -22.71 0.08 27.42
C TRP A 218 -23.95 0.87 27.81
N ASP A 219 -23.92 1.44 29.01
CA ASP A 219 -24.98 2.30 29.51
C ASP A 219 -25.11 3.57 28.66
N SER A 220 -26.34 3.92 28.28
CA SER A 220 -26.65 5.15 27.57
C SER A 220 -27.96 5.76 28.10
N PRO A 221 -28.27 7.03 27.74
CA PRO A 221 -29.54 7.65 28.08
C PRO A 221 -30.78 6.90 27.57
N TRP A 222 -30.63 6.01 26.58
CA TRP A 222 -31.71 5.22 25.97
C TRP A 222 -31.73 3.76 26.45
N GLY A 223 -30.90 3.42 27.44
CA GLY A 223 -30.72 2.06 27.94
C GLY A 223 -29.40 1.43 27.48
N PRO A 224 -29.14 0.17 27.87
CA PRO A 224 -27.95 -0.55 27.45
C PRO A 224 -27.99 -0.81 25.94
N GLY A 225 -26.85 -0.64 25.28
CA GLY A 225 -26.70 -0.89 23.85
C GLY A 225 -25.30 -0.62 23.36
N ARG A 226 -25.13 -0.47 22.05
CA ARG A 226 -23.82 -0.30 21.41
C ARG A 226 -23.89 0.68 20.25
N PRO A 227 -22.74 1.21 19.81
CA PRO A 227 -22.71 2.04 18.64
C PRO A 227 -23.21 1.33 17.40
N GLY A 228 -24.00 2.05 16.60
CA GLY A 228 -24.25 1.69 15.21
C GLY A 228 -22.99 1.96 14.38
N TRP A 229 -22.81 1.19 13.31
CA TRP A 229 -21.68 1.40 12.40
C TRP A 229 -21.67 2.86 11.92
N HIS A 230 -20.48 3.43 11.65
CA HIS A 230 -20.17 4.81 11.21
C HIS A 230 -19.93 5.85 12.32
N ILE A 231 -20.73 5.89 13.40
CA ILE A 231 -20.64 6.99 14.39
C ILE A 231 -19.28 7.05 15.12
N GLU A 232 -18.68 5.88 15.29
CA GLU A 232 -17.39 5.72 15.94
C GLU A 232 -16.29 6.52 15.24
N CYS A 233 -16.25 6.50 13.89
CA CYS A 233 -15.24 7.22 13.12
C CYS A 233 -15.45 8.74 13.21
N SER A 234 -16.70 9.21 13.15
CA SER A 234 -17.03 10.62 13.40
C SER A 234 -16.56 11.08 14.78
N ALA A 235 -16.82 10.30 15.83
CA ALA A 235 -16.47 10.66 17.21
C ALA A 235 -14.96 10.62 17.44
N MET A 236 -14.28 9.55 17.03
CA MET A 236 -12.84 9.38 17.22
C MET A 236 -12.04 10.39 16.37
N SER A 237 -12.41 10.60 15.10
CA SER A 237 -11.73 11.59 14.26
C SER A 237 -11.87 13.01 14.84
N ALA A 238 -13.06 13.39 15.30
CA ALA A 238 -13.28 14.67 15.97
C ALA A 238 -12.48 14.80 17.28
N HIS A 239 -12.35 13.73 18.07
CA HIS A 239 -11.59 13.74 19.31
C HIS A 239 -10.10 14.01 19.09
N TYR A 240 -9.47 13.29 18.15
CA TYR A 240 -8.03 13.42 17.91
C TYR A 240 -7.65 14.59 17.00
N LEU A 241 -8.51 14.95 16.04
CA LEU A 241 -8.17 15.89 14.97
C LEU A 241 -9.04 17.14 14.94
N SER A 242 -10.04 17.27 15.81
CA SER A 242 -11.18 18.21 15.75
C SER A 242 -12.15 17.91 14.60
N PHE A 243 -13.32 18.55 14.59
CA PHE A 243 -14.29 18.47 13.49
C PHE A 243 -13.78 19.06 12.15
N LYS A 244 -12.61 19.70 12.15
CA LYS A 244 -12.00 20.33 10.98
C LYS A 244 -10.58 19.83 10.76
N PHE A 245 -10.36 18.93 9.80
CA PHE A 245 -9.04 18.35 9.52
C PHE A 245 -8.75 18.19 8.02
N ASP A 246 -7.53 17.77 7.69
CA ASP A 246 -7.01 17.91 6.34
C ASP A 246 -7.46 16.77 5.43
N ILE A 247 -7.18 15.52 5.82
CA ILE A 247 -7.38 14.34 4.97
C ILE A 247 -8.23 13.30 5.68
N HIS A 248 -9.25 12.78 5.00
CA HIS A 248 -9.97 11.57 5.40
C HIS A 248 -9.79 10.49 4.31
N GLY A 249 -9.33 9.30 4.71
CA GLY A 249 -9.00 8.20 3.81
C GLY A 249 -9.79 6.92 4.07
N GLY A 250 -9.98 6.11 3.02
CA GLY A 250 -10.49 4.75 3.15
C GLY A 250 -10.53 3.97 1.83
N GLY A 251 -11.11 2.77 1.84
CA GLY A 251 -11.41 2.02 0.62
C GLY A 251 -12.52 2.68 -0.21
N LEU A 252 -12.56 2.43 -1.52
CA LEU A 252 -13.62 2.94 -2.40
C LEU A 252 -15.04 2.56 -1.93
N ASP A 253 -15.19 1.40 -1.29
CA ASP A 253 -16.44 0.92 -0.69
C ASP A 253 -16.88 1.73 0.54
N LEU A 254 -15.98 2.50 1.15
CA LEU A 254 -16.31 3.36 2.28
C LEU A 254 -16.92 4.70 1.85
N ILE A 255 -16.83 5.09 0.57
CA ILE A 255 -17.51 6.30 0.07
C ILE A 255 -18.99 6.29 0.47
N PHE A 256 -19.67 5.17 0.25
CA PHE A 256 -21.07 4.99 0.61
C PHE A 256 -21.34 3.57 1.15
N PRO A 257 -22.06 3.44 2.28
CA PRO A 257 -22.66 4.52 3.06
C PRO A 257 -21.71 5.16 4.08
N HIS A 258 -20.52 4.60 4.32
CA HIS A 258 -19.75 4.87 5.53
C HIS A 258 -19.32 6.34 5.70
N HIS A 259 -18.48 6.86 4.80
CA HIS A 259 -18.02 8.25 4.85
C HIS A 259 -19.13 9.27 4.60
N GLU A 260 -20.15 8.92 3.80
CA GLU A 260 -21.33 9.78 3.62
C GLU A 260 -22.09 9.97 4.96
N ASN A 261 -22.24 8.88 5.72
CA ASN A 261 -22.83 8.92 7.06
C ASN A 261 -21.95 9.71 8.03
N GLU A 262 -20.64 9.57 7.96
CA GLU A 262 -19.72 10.32 8.82
C GLU A 262 -19.79 11.83 8.59
N ILE A 263 -19.90 12.26 7.32
CA ILE A 263 -20.11 13.68 6.98
C ILE A 263 -21.43 14.15 7.61
N ALA A 264 -22.52 13.42 7.42
CA ALA A 264 -23.82 13.78 7.95
C ALA A 264 -23.82 13.88 9.48
N GLN A 265 -23.23 12.90 10.17
CA GLN A 265 -23.07 12.87 11.63
C GLN A 265 -22.22 14.05 12.13
N SER A 266 -21.05 14.25 11.53
CA SER A 266 -20.09 15.29 11.96
C SER A 266 -20.64 16.70 11.74
N CYS A 267 -21.29 16.95 10.59
CA CYS A 267 -21.94 18.23 10.31
C CYS A 267 -23.17 18.46 11.19
N ALA A 268 -23.97 17.42 11.46
CA ALA A 268 -25.09 17.52 12.39
C ALA A 268 -24.62 17.88 13.79
N ALA A 269 -23.55 17.25 14.30
CA ALA A 269 -23.00 17.58 15.60
C ALA A 269 -22.34 18.97 15.61
N CYS A 270 -21.56 19.30 14.58
CA CYS A 270 -20.82 20.56 14.46
C CYS A 270 -21.01 21.17 13.07
N GLU A 271 -21.72 22.29 12.98
CA GLU A 271 -22.02 22.97 11.69
C GLU A 271 -20.76 23.41 10.94
N GLU A 272 -19.68 23.65 11.68
CA GLU A 272 -18.41 24.04 11.10
C GLU A 272 -17.54 22.83 10.70
N SER A 273 -18.03 21.60 10.79
CA SER A 273 -17.26 20.42 10.41
C SER A 273 -16.82 20.48 8.95
N ASP A 274 -15.53 20.22 8.72
CA ASP A 274 -14.91 20.42 7.40
C ASP A 274 -13.66 19.57 7.22
N VAL A 275 -13.76 18.55 6.35
CA VAL A 275 -12.64 17.73 5.87
C VAL A 275 -12.26 18.23 4.48
N SER A 276 -11.00 18.65 4.31
CA SER A 276 -10.56 19.29 3.07
C SER A 276 -10.44 18.30 1.90
N TYR A 277 -9.89 17.10 2.15
CA TYR A 277 -9.58 16.12 1.11
C TYR A 277 -10.07 14.72 1.48
N TRP A 278 -10.90 14.14 0.61
CA TRP A 278 -11.38 12.76 0.75
C TRP A 278 -10.66 11.85 -0.26
N LEU A 279 -9.83 10.93 0.22
CA LEU A 279 -9.00 10.06 -0.60
C LEU A 279 -9.47 8.61 -0.50
N HIS A 280 -9.65 7.94 -1.63
CA HIS A 280 -10.11 6.54 -1.64
C HIS A 280 -9.23 5.64 -2.52
N ASN A 281 -8.77 4.51 -1.98
CA ASN A 281 -8.04 3.52 -2.76
C ASN A 281 -9.00 2.60 -3.55
N GLY A 282 -8.56 2.18 -4.73
CA GLY A 282 -9.31 1.24 -5.57
C GLY A 282 -9.43 -0.14 -4.95
N HIS A 283 -10.44 -0.89 -5.41
CA HIS A 283 -10.67 -2.28 -5.00
C HIS A 283 -9.57 -3.22 -5.45
N VAL A 284 -9.46 -4.34 -4.74
CA VAL A 284 -8.71 -5.49 -5.21
C VAL A 284 -9.67 -6.51 -5.82
N THR A 285 -9.38 -6.96 -7.04
CA THR A 285 -10.11 -8.01 -7.75
C THR A 285 -9.22 -9.25 -7.87
N ASN A 286 -9.82 -10.41 -8.10
CA ASN A 286 -9.10 -11.64 -8.44
C ASN A 286 -9.59 -12.08 -9.83
N ASN A 287 -8.70 -12.08 -10.83
CA ASN A 287 -9.05 -12.35 -12.24
C ASN A 287 -10.27 -11.54 -12.73
N ASN A 288 -10.32 -10.25 -12.41
CA ASN A 288 -11.42 -9.31 -12.70
C ASN A 288 -12.75 -9.61 -11.98
N GLU A 289 -12.79 -10.55 -11.05
CA GLU A 289 -13.93 -10.75 -10.16
C GLU A 289 -13.71 -10.08 -8.80
N LYS A 290 -14.78 -9.58 -8.18
CA LYS A 290 -14.70 -9.03 -6.83
C LYS A 290 -14.31 -10.14 -5.85
N MET A 291 -13.31 -9.90 -5.01
CA MET A 291 -12.96 -10.85 -3.95
C MET A 291 -14.07 -10.91 -2.90
N SER A 292 -14.47 -12.12 -2.51
CA SER A 292 -15.37 -12.35 -1.38
C SER A 292 -15.11 -13.72 -0.75
N LYS A 293 -15.35 -13.84 0.57
CA LYS A 293 -15.23 -15.12 1.27
C LYS A 293 -16.18 -16.19 0.67
N SER A 294 -17.37 -15.78 0.24
CA SER A 294 -18.38 -16.67 -0.37
C SER A 294 -17.98 -17.25 -1.73
N LEU A 295 -17.17 -16.53 -2.51
CA LEU A 295 -16.67 -17.01 -3.81
C LEU A 295 -15.38 -17.86 -3.68
N GLY A 296 -14.85 -18.03 -2.47
CA GLY A 296 -13.60 -18.76 -2.23
C GLY A 296 -12.36 -18.13 -2.88
N ASN A 297 -12.49 -16.92 -3.43
CA ASN A 297 -11.46 -16.21 -4.20
C ASN A 297 -10.75 -15.12 -3.36
N PHE A 298 -10.79 -15.28 -2.03
CA PHE A 298 -10.28 -14.38 -1.01
C PHE A 298 -8.98 -14.92 -0.42
N PHE A 299 -7.94 -14.09 -0.36
CA PHE A 299 -6.64 -14.45 0.20
C PHE A 299 -6.26 -13.55 1.37
N THR A 300 -5.90 -14.17 2.50
CA THR A 300 -5.30 -13.43 3.61
C THR A 300 -3.89 -12.98 3.25
N ILE A 301 -3.39 -11.96 3.95
CA ILE A 301 -2.00 -11.51 3.80
C ILE A 301 -1.05 -12.68 4.07
N ARG A 302 -1.33 -13.46 5.12
CA ARG A 302 -0.53 -14.61 5.54
C ARG A 302 -0.47 -15.73 4.51
N GLN A 303 -1.58 -16.08 3.88
CA GLN A 303 -1.60 -17.07 2.81
C GLN A 303 -0.69 -16.67 1.64
N ILE A 304 -0.58 -15.37 1.35
CA ILE A 304 0.34 -14.85 0.33
C ILE A 304 1.77 -14.86 0.87
N THR A 305 2.01 -14.38 2.09
CA THR A 305 3.36 -14.25 2.66
C THR A 305 3.99 -15.58 3.08
N GLU A 306 3.20 -16.65 3.18
CA GLU A 306 3.71 -18.03 3.23
C GLU A 306 4.58 -18.34 1.99
N ARG A 307 4.19 -17.85 0.81
CA ARG A 307 4.83 -18.17 -0.49
C ARG A 307 5.66 -17.04 -1.09
N TYR A 308 5.40 -15.81 -0.70
CA TYR A 308 6.08 -14.62 -1.20
C TYR A 308 6.63 -13.79 -0.05
N HIS A 309 7.72 -13.07 -0.29
CA HIS A 309 8.25 -12.16 0.71
C HIS A 309 7.27 -10.97 0.92
N PRO A 310 7.04 -10.46 2.15
CA PRO A 310 6.17 -9.30 2.39
C PRO A 310 6.50 -8.08 1.51
N LEU A 311 7.78 -7.75 1.32
CA LEU A 311 8.22 -6.73 0.36
C LEU A 311 7.80 -6.97 -1.10
N ALA A 312 7.71 -8.23 -1.56
CA ALA A 312 7.19 -8.54 -2.90
C ALA A 312 5.69 -8.25 -2.97
N LEU A 313 4.94 -8.58 -1.91
CA LEU A 313 3.53 -8.22 -1.80
C LEU A 313 3.35 -6.69 -1.75
N ARG A 314 4.16 -5.98 -0.95
CA ARG A 314 4.14 -4.51 -0.91
C ARG A 314 4.43 -3.91 -2.29
N TYR A 315 5.49 -4.38 -2.97
CA TYR A 315 5.83 -3.93 -4.32
C TYR A 315 4.66 -4.13 -5.29
N PHE A 316 4.04 -5.31 -5.28
CA PHE A 316 2.84 -5.60 -6.07
C PHE A 316 1.72 -4.58 -5.79
N LEU A 317 1.46 -4.29 -4.50
CA LEU A 317 0.44 -3.34 -4.09
C LEU A 317 0.73 -1.90 -4.54
N ILE A 318 1.98 -1.45 -4.62
CA ILE A 318 2.33 -0.08 -5.07
C ILE A 318 2.66 0.02 -6.55
N ASN A 319 2.71 -1.11 -7.27
CA ASN A 319 2.95 -1.14 -8.72
C ASN A 319 1.69 -0.81 -9.56
N ALA A 320 0.59 -0.44 -8.90
CA ALA A 320 -0.57 0.18 -9.51
C ALA A 320 -0.95 1.45 -8.74
N HIS A 321 -1.32 2.51 -9.46
CA HIS A 321 -1.81 3.75 -8.86
C HIS A 321 -2.90 3.46 -7.81
N TYR A 322 -2.84 4.09 -6.63
CA TYR A 322 -3.64 3.68 -5.46
C TYR A 322 -5.16 3.70 -5.70
N ARG A 323 -5.65 4.64 -6.51
CA ARG A 323 -7.07 4.75 -6.91
C ARG A 323 -7.53 3.70 -7.93
N SER A 324 -6.62 3.11 -8.69
CA SER A 324 -6.98 2.13 -9.71
C SER A 324 -7.36 0.79 -9.07
N PRO A 325 -8.29 0.04 -9.67
CA PRO A 325 -8.48 -1.36 -9.32
C PRO A 325 -7.17 -2.14 -9.45
N LEU A 326 -6.88 -2.99 -8.48
CA LEU A 326 -5.71 -3.85 -8.47
C LEU A 326 -6.15 -5.30 -8.69
N ASN A 327 -5.80 -5.86 -9.84
CA ASN A 327 -6.09 -7.26 -10.11
C ASN A 327 -5.00 -8.16 -9.52
N TYR A 328 -5.39 -9.08 -8.64
CA TYR A 328 -4.52 -10.11 -8.11
C TYR A 328 -4.20 -11.14 -9.20
N SER A 329 -2.91 -11.40 -9.40
CA SER A 329 -2.40 -12.45 -10.28
C SER A 329 -1.09 -13.00 -9.74
N VAL A 330 -0.97 -14.33 -9.75
CA VAL A 330 0.26 -15.04 -9.38
C VAL A 330 1.43 -14.57 -10.26
N VAL A 331 1.21 -14.35 -11.56
CA VAL A 331 2.24 -13.88 -12.49
C VAL A 331 2.76 -12.49 -12.09
N GLN A 332 1.88 -11.59 -11.65
CA GLN A 332 2.28 -10.26 -11.20
C GLN A 332 3.03 -10.32 -9.86
N LEU A 333 2.67 -11.24 -8.96
CA LEU A 333 3.43 -11.47 -7.72
C LEU A 333 4.81 -12.09 -7.99
N GLU A 334 4.93 -13.02 -8.92
CA GLU A 334 6.24 -13.54 -9.34
C GLU A 334 7.12 -12.43 -9.94
N GLY A 335 6.53 -11.56 -10.78
CA GLY A 335 7.21 -10.37 -11.29
C GLY A 335 7.64 -9.39 -10.20
N ALA A 336 6.78 -9.16 -9.20
CA ALA A 336 7.12 -8.33 -8.05
C ALA A 336 8.25 -8.93 -7.19
N SER A 337 8.27 -10.26 -7.04
CA SER A 337 9.33 -11.00 -6.34
C SER A 337 10.67 -10.89 -7.06
N ASP A 338 10.70 -11.06 -8.39
CA ASP A 338 11.92 -10.90 -9.19
C ASP A 338 12.43 -9.45 -9.17
N ALA A 339 11.53 -8.46 -9.26
CA ALA A 339 11.87 -7.05 -9.16
C ALA A 339 12.51 -6.72 -7.79
N ILE A 340 11.92 -7.21 -6.70
CA ILE A 340 12.45 -7.04 -5.35
C ILE A 340 13.82 -7.73 -5.18
N PHE A 341 13.99 -8.93 -5.71
CA PHE A 341 15.30 -9.59 -5.72
C PHE A 341 16.34 -8.77 -6.48
N TYR A 342 16.00 -8.24 -7.66
CA TYR A 342 16.88 -7.41 -8.46
C TYR A 342 17.30 -6.11 -7.74
N ILE A 343 16.35 -5.44 -7.07
CA ILE A 343 16.61 -4.22 -6.28
C ILE A 343 17.64 -4.53 -5.19
N TYR A 344 17.37 -5.52 -4.33
CA TYR A 344 18.23 -5.77 -3.18
C TYR A 344 19.55 -6.44 -3.57
N GLN A 345 19.61 -7.22 -4.66
CA GLN A 345 20.87 -7.73 -5.17
C GLN A 345 21.76 -6.59 -5.65
N SER A 346 21.21 -5.64 -6.41
CA SER A 346 21.95 -4.46 -6.88
C SER A 346 22.46 -3.60 -5.71
N LEU A 347 21.64 -3.43 -4.67
CA LEU A 347 22.01 -2.65 -3.48
C LEU A 347 23.02 -3.37 -2.59
N LYS A 348 22.90 -4.68 -2.42
CA LYS A 348 23.89 -5.50 -1.71
C LYS A 348 25.24 -5.40 -2.40
N ASP A 349 25.29 -5.59 -3.72
CA ASP A 349 26.54 -5.54 -4.47
C ASP A 349 27.16 -4.14 -4.44
N CYS A 350 26.32 -3.10 -4.48
CA CYS A 350 26.72 -1.71 -4.26
C CYS A 350 27.35 -1.51 -2.87
N GLN A 351 26.68 -1.99 -1.82
CA GLN A 351 27.15 -1.87 -0.44
C GLN A 351 28.48 -2.59 -0.23
N ASP A 352 28.61 -3.84 -0.69
CA ASP A 352 29.82 -4.63 -0.58
C ASP A 352 31.01 -3.97 -1.29
N ALA A 353 30.78 -3.46 -2.50
CA ALA A 353 31.82 -2.75 -3.25
C ALA A 353 32.25 -1.46 -2.53
N LEU A 354 31.32 -0.69 -1.98
CA LEU A 354 31.65 0.54 -1.24
C LEU A 354 32.40 0.25 0.07
N LEU A 355 32.07 -0.84 0.78
CA LEU A 355 32.79 -1.27 1.98
C LEU A 355 34.24 -1.67 1.67
N GLN A 356 34.46 -2.43 0.60
CA GLN A 356 35.81 -2.84 0.18
C GLN A 356 36.68 -1.65 -0.26
N LEU A 357 36.07 -0.54 -0.68
CA LEU A 357 36.73 0.61 -1.28
C LEU A 357 36.73 1.85 -0.37
N GLN A 358 36.30 1.69 0.89
CA GLN A 358 36.09 2.80 1.82
C GLN A 358 37.38 3.61 2.10
N GLU A 359 38.54 2.96 2.11
CA GLU A 359 39.85 3.60 2.28
C GLU A 359 40.35 4.34 1.03
N GLU A 360 39.78 4.07 -0.15
CA GLU A 360 40.18 4.73 -1.39
C GLU A 360 39.55 6.13 -1.54
N ILE A 361 38.50 6.47 -0.79
CA ILE A 361 37.75 7.72 -0.92
C ILE A 361 38.47 8.85 -0.17
N PRO A 362 39.01 9.88 -0.85
CA PRO A 362 39.62 11.02 -0.19
C PRO A 362 38.55 11.79 0.62
N ASN A 363 38.85 12.10 1.88
CA ASN A 363 38.03 12.99 2.70
C ASN A 363 38.61 14.41 2.64
N ASP A 364 38.60 15.04 1.47
CA ASP A 364 39.26 16.32 1.20
C ASP A 364 38.29 17.51 1.18
N GLY A 365 37.03 17.33 1.60
CA GLY A 365 36.03 18.40 1.75
C GLY A 365 35.59 19.07 0.44
N LYS A 366 36.04 18.57 -0.70
CA LYS A 366 35.65 19.06 -2.03
C LYS A 366 34.31 18.47 -2.46
N PRO A 367 33.53 19.19 -3.31
CA PRO A 367 32.30 18.64 -3.85
C PRO A 367 32.59 17.36 -4.63
N ALA A 368 31.88 16.31 -4.27
CA ALA A 368 31.91 15.00 -4.90
C ALA A 368 31.77 15.14 -6.43
N GLN A 369 32.83 14.81 -7.17
CA GLN A 369 32.74 14.70 -8.63
C GLN A 369 32.25 13.29 -8.98
N THR A 370 31.18 13.22 -9.76
CA THR A 370 30.62 11.99 -10.32
C THR A 370 30.85 11.96 -11.84
N THR A 371 30.63 10.81 -12.46
CA THR A 371 30.60 10.73 -13.93
C THR A 371 29.42 11.54 -14.49
N PRO A 372 29.52 12.04 -15.74
CA PRO A 372 28.41 12.74 -16.41
C PRO A 372 27.12 11.90 -16.41
N ASP A 373 27.21 10.63 -16.79
CA ASP A 373 26.08 9.69 -16.84
C ASP A 373 25.40 9.53 -15.47
N ALA A 374 26.19 9.46 -14.39
CA ALA A 374 25.63 9.37 -13.04
C ALA A 374 24.93 10.66 -12.62
N LYS A 375 25.50 11.82 -12.96
CA LYS A 375 24.86 13.12 -12.71
C LYS A 375 23.52 13.25 -13.42
N GLU A 376 23.47 12.86 -14.69
CA GLU A 376 22.25 12.87 -15.50
C GLU A 376 21.21 11.90 -14.92
N CYS A 377 21.60 10.65 -14.63
CA CYS A 377 20.71 9.64 -14.08
C CYS A 377 20.15 10.03 -12.71
N ILE A 378 20.98 10.59 -11.82
CA ILE A 378 20.55 11.12 -10.51
C ILE A 378 19.55 12.26 -10.70
N SER A 379 19.85 13.23 -11.56
CA SER A 379 18.95 14.35 -11.83
C SER A 379 17.60 13.88 -12.38
N LYS A 380 17.62 12.91 -13.30
CA LYS A 380 16.41 12.30 -13.86
C LYS A 380 15.61 11.57 -12.78
N LEU A 381 16.26 10.77 -11.93
CA LEU A 381 15.61 10.06 -10.83
C LEU A 381 14.93 11.01 -9.86
N CYS A 382 15.65 12.03 -9.38
CA CYS A 382 15.10 13.02 -8.44
C CYS A 382 13.91 13.77 -9.05
N ASN A 383 14.03 14.23 -10.31
CA ASN A 383 12.97 14.95 -11.00
C ASN A 383 11.74 14.07 -11.22
N GLU A 384 11.93 12.86 -11.76
CA GLU A 384 10.81 11.94 -12.00
C GLU A 384 10.12 11.53 -10.70
N PHE A 385 10.89 11.23 -9.65
CA PHE A 385 10.34 10.95 -8.33
C PHE A 385 9.49 12.12 -7.81
N GLN A 386 10.02 13.34 -7.87
CA GLN A 386 9.31 14.53 -7.41
C GLN A 386 8.03 14.77 -8.22
N VAL A 387 8.11 14.74 -9.56
CA VAL A 387 6.96 14.97 -10.46
C VAL A 387 5.88 13.92 -10.26
N LYS A 388 6.25 12.64 -10.24
CA LYS A 388 5.28 11.53 -10.18
C LYS A 388 4.66 11.37 -8.79
N MET A 389 5.42 11.58 -7.72
CA MET A 389 4.83 11.58 -6.38
C MET A 389 3.96 12.81 -6.13
N SER A 390 4.36 13.98 -6.65
CA SER A 390 3.56 15.21 -6.54
C SER A 390 2.25 15.10 -7.30
N ASP A 391 2.22 14.35 -8.40
CA ASP A 391 0.99 14.07 -9.14
C ASP A 391 0.23 12.86 -8.57
N ASP A 392 -0.39 13.07 -7.40
CA ASP A 392 -1.33 12.13 -6.78
C ASP A 392 -0.72 10.74 -6.50
N LEU A 393 0.54 10.71 -6.03
CA LEU A 393 1.24 9.48 -5.62
C LEU A 393 1.34 8.43 -6.74
N SER A 394 1.77 8.83 -7.94
CA SER A 394 1.91 7.94 -9.10
C SER A 394 3.10 6.96 -9.00
N THR A 395 3.08 6.07 -8.00
CA THR A 395 4.16 5.13 -7.65
C THR A 395 4.55 4.18 -8.78
N SER A 396 3.57 3.70 -9.56
CA SER A 396 3.83 2.73 -10.64
C SER A 396 4.73 3.30 -11.75
N LEU A 397 4.64 4.61 -12.00
CA LEU A 397 5.47 5.28 -13.01
C LEU A 397 6.93 5.40 -12.55
N ILE A 398 7.16 5.56 -11.24
CA ILE A 398 8.50 5.62 -10.66
C ILE A 398 9.18 4.26 -10.76
N LEU A 399 8.46 3.20 -10.38
CA LEU A 399 9.00 1.84 -10.37
C LEU A 399 9.42 1.32 -11.76
N THR A 400 8.80 1.84 -12.83
CA THR A 400 9.05 1.41 -14.21
C THR A 400 9.90 2.39 -15.03
N GLY A 401 10.19 3.58 -14.51
CA GLY A 401 10.97 4.62 -15.18
C GLY A 401 12.39 4.81 -14.65
N ALA A 402 12.74 6.02 -14.23
CA ALA A 402 14.12 6.40 -13.86
C ALA A 402 14.71 5.56 -12.71
N PHE A 403 13.88 5.00 -11.84
CA PHE A 403 14.34 4.12 -10.75
C PHE A 403 15.03 2.86 -11.29
N LEU A 404 14.45 2.23 -12.32
CA LEU A 404 15.03 1.04 -12.95
C LEU A 404 16.32 1.38 -13.72
N GLU A 405 16.36 2.55 -14.36
CA GLU A 405 17.58 3.05 -15.02
C GLU A 405 18.71 3.27 -14.01
N ALA A 406 18.40 3.81 -12.82
CA ALA A 406 19.37 4.00 -11.76
C ALA A 406 19.97 2.67 -11.26
N LEU A 407 19.15 1.64 -11.07
CA LEU A 407 19.63 0.30 -10.72
C LEU A 407 20.49 -0.34 -11.82
N LYS A 408 20.13 -0.14 -13.09
CA LYS A 408 20.97 -0.59 -14.21
C LYS A 408 22.32 0.14 -14.21
N LEU A 409 22.32 1.44 -13.94
CA LEU A 409 23.55 2.21 -13.84
C LEU A 409 24.43 1.77 -12.67
N VAL A 410 23.84 1.48 -11.50
CA VAL A 410 24.55 0.86 -10.35
C VAL A 410 25.31 -0.39 -10.80
N ASN A 411 24.62 -1.32 -11.46
CA ASN A 411 25.22 -2.57 -11.94
C ASN A 411 26.31 -2.35 -13.01
N ASN A 412 26.13 -1.35 -13.87
CA ASN A 412 27.15 -0.97 -14.87
C ASN A 412 28.40 -0.38 -14.19
N LEU A 413 28.24 0.51 -13.21
CA LEU A 413 29.34 1.09 -12.45
C LEU A 413 30.11 0.01 -11.67
N LEU A 414 29.41 -0.95 -11.06
CA LEU A 414 30.02 -2.12 -10.41
C LEU A 414 30.86 -2.94 -11.40
N THR A 415 30.36 -3.16 -12.61
CA THR A 415 31.11 -3.85 -13.67
C THR A 415 32.34 -3.06 -14.10
N MET A 416 32.23 -1.73 -14.17
CA MET A 416 33.36 -0.85 -14.47
C MET A 416 34.47 -0.95 -13.42
N LEU A 417 34.11 -1.04 -12.12
CA LEU A 417 35.08 -1.17 -11.02
C LEU A 417 35.91 -2.46 -11.05
N LYS A 418 35.40 -3.52 -11.69
CA LYS A 418 36.14 -4.79 -11.91
C LYS A 418 37.23 -4.66 -12.98
N LYS A 419 37.18 -3.63 -13.83
CA LYS A 419 38.17 -3.40 -14.90
C LYS A 419 39.33 -2.55 -14.37
N LYS A 420 40.53 -2.74 -14.93
CA LYS A 420 41.69 -1.88 -14.66
C LYS A 420 41.42 -0.47 -15.19
N GLN A 421 41.50 0.54 -14.33
CA GLN A 421 41.25 1.94 -14.66
C GLN A 421 42.33 2.86 -14.08
N GLN A 422 42.41 4.08 -14.61
CA GLN A 422 43.19 5.15 -13.99
C GLN A 422 42.60 5.52 -12.63
N LYS A 423 43.46 5.88 -11.66
CA LYS A 423 43.05 6.20 -10.28
C LYS A 423 41.94 7.26 -10.23
N GLN A 424 42.07 8.34 -11.01
CA GLN A 424 41.07 9.41 -11.05
C GLN A 424 39.70 8.92 -11.53
N GLN A 425 39.67 8.12 -12.60
CA GLN A 425 38.43 7.57 -13.15
C GLN A 425 37.75 6.62 -12.16
N ARG A 426 38.54 5.78 -11.47
CA ARG A 426 38.04 4.87 -10.45
C ARG A 426 37.38 5.62 -9.30
N LEU A 427 37.99 6.71 -8.81
CA LEU A 427 37.41 7.56 -7.77
C LEU A 427 36.07 8.18 -8.20
N LEU A 428 35.96 8.67 -9.45
CA LEU A 428 34.70 9.19 -9.98
C LEU A 428 33.59 8.12 -10.01
N VAL A 429 33.93 6.88 -10.37
CA VAL A 429 32.98 5.75 -10.39
C VAL A 429 32.52 5.38 -8.98
N ILE A 430 33.44 5.29 -8.01
CA ILE A 430 33.11 5.03 -6.60
C ILE A 430 32.17 6.10 -6.05
N GLN A 431 32.50 7.38 -6.32
CA GLN A 431 31.68 8.49 -5.87
C GLN A 431 30.30 8.50 -6.54
N SER A 432 30.23 8.14 -7.83
CA SER A 432 28.97 7.99 -8.56
C SER A 432 28.09 6.89 -7.96
N LEU A 433 28.69 5.74 -7.63
CA LEU A 433 28.02 4.60 -7.00
C LEU A 433 27.44 4.97 -5.63
N LYS A 434 28.20 5.73 -4.84
CA LYS A 434 27.76 6.24 -3.54
C LYS A 434 26.57 7.19 -3.66
N GLU A 435 26.63 8.17 -4.55
CA GLU A 435 25.55 9.16 -4.68
C GLU A 435 24.28 8.56 -5.28
N ILE A 436 24.39 7.73 -6.33
CA ILE A 436 23.20 7.07 -6.88
C ILE A 436 22.56 6.08 -5.89
N GLY A 437 23.38 5.37 -5.10
CA GLY A 437 22.90 4.47 -4.06
C GLY A 437 22.08 5.21 -3.00
N LYS A 438 22.52 6.40 -2.58
CA LYS A 438 21.76 7.26 -1.65
C LYS A 438 20.40 7.66 -2.22
N GLU A 439 20.35 8.11 -3.48
CA GLU A 439 19.09 8.54 -4.08
C GLU A 439 18.11 7.36 -4.28
N VAL A 440 18.61 6.19 -4.69
CA VAL A 440 17.82 4.96 -4.76
C VAL A 440 17.24 4.61 -3.38
N THR A 441 18.06 4.68 -2.32
CA THR A 441 17.59 4.42 -0.94
C THR A 441 16.53 5.42 -0.48
N LYS A 442 16.63 6.71 -0.84
CA LYS A 442 15.58 7.70 -0.52
C LYS A 442 14.25 7.37 -1.17
N VAL A 443 14.26 6.95 -2.44
CA VAL A 443 13.03 6.52 -3.13
C VAL A 443 12.44 5.30 -2.43
N LEU A 444 13.26 4.31 -2.09
CA LEU A 444 12.81 3.11 -1.39
C LEU A 444 12.22 3.42 0.00
N ASP A 445 12.81 4.35 0.75
CA ASP A 445 12.30 4.76 2.06
C ASP A 445 10.88 5.35 1.98
N VAL A 446 10.63 6.25 1.02
CA VAL A 446 9.29 6.83 0.82
C VAL A 446 8.29 5.78 0.34
N LEU A 447 8.72 4.84 -0.50
CA LEU A 447 7.88 3.74 -0.96
C LEU A 447 7.71 2.63 0.10
N GLY A 448 8.35 2.74 1.27
CA GLY A 448 8.36 1.73 2.34
C GLY A 448 8.97 0.39 1.90
N LEU A 449 9.94 0.46 0.99
CA LEU A 449 10.74 -0.66 0.51
C LEU A 449 12.15 -0.63 1.11
N GLN A 450 12.33 -0.01 2.28
CA GLN A 450 13.59 -0.09 3.02
C GLN A 450 13.42 -1.09 4.16
N PRO A 451 14.08 -2.27 4.10
CA PRO A 451 13.92 -3.31 5.12
C PRO A 451 14.61 -2.89 6.43
N PRO A 452 14.15 -3.41 7.59
CA PRO A 452 14.83 -3.20 8.88
C PRO A 452 16.05 -4.11 9.03
N CYS A 453 16.16 -5.17 8.23
CA CYS A 453 17.25 -6.13 8.20
C CYS A 453 18.23 -5.83 7.05
N SER A 454 19.34 -6.57 6.98
CA SER A 454 20.33 -6.42 5.92
C SER A 454 19.79 -6.86 4.56
N TYR A 455 20.32 -6.28 3.47
CA TYR A 455 19.94 -6.72 2.11
C TYR A 455 20.25 -8.21 1.88
N ASN A 456 21.28 -8.75 2.52
CA ASN A 456 21.61 -10.17 2.44
C ASN A 456 20.52 -11.06 3.06
N GLU A 457 19.97 -10.67 4.22
CA GLU A 457 18.86 -11.39 4.85
C GLU A 457 17.61 -11.37 3.97
N VAL A 458 17.28 -10.23 3.37
CA VAL A 458 16.16 -10.14 2.42
C VAL A 458 16.37 -11.08 1.22
N LEU A 459 17.57 -11.13 0.66
CA LEU A 459 17.89 -12.02 -0.46
C LEU A 459 17.78 -13.50 -0.08
N LEU A 460 18.19 -13.88 1.12
CA LEU A 460 18.02 -15.24 1.65
C LEU A 460 16.54 -15.59 1.84
N GLN A 461 15.75 -14.69 2.42
CA GLN A 461 14.30 -14.90 2.58
C GLN A 461 13.58 -15.00 1.23
N LEU A 462 13.95 -14.21 0.23
CA LEU A 462 13.41 -14.32 -1.13
C LEU A 462 13.75 -15.67 -1.78
N LYS A 463 14.98 -16.15 -1.58
CA LYS A 463 15.43 -17.48 -2.02
C LYS A 463 14.64 -18.59 -1.34
N GLU A 464 14.45 -18.52 -0.03
CA GLU A 464 13.63 -19.47 0.73
C GLU A 464 12.19 -19.51 0.19
N LYS A 465 11.56 -18.35 -0.01
CA LYS A 465 10.22 -18.28 -0.60
C LYS A 465 10.15 -18.88 -2.00
N ALA A 466 11.18 -18.66 -2.83
CA ALA A 466 11.26 -19.28 -4.16
C ALA A 466 11.37 -20.81 -4.08
N LEU A 467 12.16 -21.35 -3.13
CA LEU A 467 12.26 -22.78 -2.86
C LEU A 467 10.91 -23.36 -2.40
N THR A 468 10.19 -22.68 -1.50
CA THR A 468 8.84 -23.06 -1.08
C THR A 468 7.89 -23.18 -2.27
N ARG A 469 7.91 -22.20 -3.21
CA ARG A 469 7.09 -22.24 -4.42
C ARG A 469 7.51 -23.35 -5.40
N ALA A 470 8.81 -23.62 -5.49
CA ALA A 470 9.37 -24.67 -6.33
C ALA A 470 9.15 -26.10 -5.78
N GLY A 471 8.77 -26.23 -4.51
CA GLY A 471 8.71 -27.52 -3.81
C GLY A 471 10.09 -28.18 -3.68
N LEU A 472 11.13 -27.38 -3.46
CA LEU A 472 12.53 -27.81 -3.35
C LEU A 472 13.12 -27.34 -2.03
N VAL A 473 14.19 -28.01 -1.58
CA VAL A 473 15.11 -27.45 -0.57
C VAL A 473 16.42 -27.02 -1.22
N GLU A 474 17.23 -26.22 -0.53
CA GLU A 474 18.49 -25.71 -1.09
C GLU A 474 19.44 -26.84 -1.53
N ASP A 475 19.48 -27.94 -0.77
CA ASP A 475 20.28 -29.14 -1.12
C ASP A 475 19.88 -29.77 -2.45
N ASP A 476 18.60 -29.72 -2.84
CA ASP A 476 18.16 -30.22 -4.14
C ASP A 476 18.73 -29.36 -5.28
N VAL A 477 18.77 -28.04 -5.09
CA VAL A 477 19.33 -27.11 -6.08
C VAL A 477 20.83 -27.31 -6.20
N ILE A 478 21.54 -27.44 -5.08
CA ILE A 478 22.98 -27.71 -5.06
C ILE A 478 23.30 -29.04 -5.76
N ARG A 479 22.52 -30.10 -5.48
CA ARG A 479 22.66 -31.39 -6.16
C ARG A 479 22.50 -31.25 -7.68
N LEU A 480 21.46 -30.55 -8.13
CA LEU A 480 21.22 -30.31 -9.56
C LEU A 480 22.30 -29.45 -10.23
N ILE A 481 22.90 -28.50 -9.51
CA ILE A 481 24.05 -27.73 -9.98
C ILE A 481 25.26 -28.63 -10.20
N ASN A 482 25.55 -29.52 -9.25
CA ASN A 482 26.67 -30.46 -9.35
C ASN A 482 26.48 -31.47 -10.48
N GLU A 483 25.30 -32.07 -10.59
CA GLU A 483 24.94 -32.96 -11.70
C GLU A 483 25.07 -32.23 -13.05
N ARG A 484 24.59 -30.97 -13.14
CA ARG A 484 24.74 -30.15 -14.35
C ARG A 484 26.20 -29.91 -14.69
N ALA A 485 27.06 -29.69 -13.70
CA ALA A 485 28.49 -29.47 -13.91
C ALA A 485 29.18 -30.72 -14.49
N GLU A 486 28.79 -31.92 -14.07
CA GLU A 486 29.28 -33.19 -14.65
C GLU A 486 28.81 -33.38 -16.09
N VAL A 487 27.53 -33.12 -16.36
CA VAL A 487 26.95 -33.17 -17.71
C VAL A 487 27.69 -32.22 -18.66
N ARG A 488 28.03 -31.01 -18.20
CA ARG A 488 28.85 -30.05 -18.97
C ARG A 488 30.28 -30.55 -19.18
N ARG A 489 30.89 -31.19 -18.17
CA ARG A 489 32.23 -31.78 -18.27
C ARG A 489 32.28 -32.89 -19.34
N ASN A 490 31.18 -33.64 -19.46
CA ASN A 490 31.00 -34.68 -20.48
C ASN A 490 30.54 -34.12 -21.85
N LYS A 491 30.47 -32.80 -22.02
CA LYS A 491 30.07 -32.08 -23.25
C LYS A 491 28.64 -32.37 -23.72
N ASP A 492 27.76 -32.84 -22.85
CA ASP A 492 26.33 -33.00 -23.14
C ASP A 492 25.58 -31.68 -22.85
N PHE A 493 25.73 -30.72 -23.75
CA PHE A 493 25.15 -29.39 -23.59
C PHE A 493 23.61 -29.41 -23.64
N LEU A 494 23.03 -30.33 -24.41
CA LEU A 494 21.57 -30.45 -24.54
C LEU A 494 20.94 -30.86 -23.20
N LYS A 495 21.49 -31.86 -22.52
CA LYS A 495 21.02 -32.24 -21.18
C LYS A 495 21.28 -31.14 -20.15
N SER A 496 22.42 -30.43 -20.26
CA SER A 496 22.71 -29.28 -19.38
C SER A 496 21.65 -28.17 -19.51
N ASP A 497 21.21 -27.89 -20.72
CA ASP A 497 20.17 -26.90 -21.01
C ASP A 497 18.78 -27.36 -20.54
N GLN A 498 18.46 -28.65 -20.69
CA GLN A 498 17.23 -29.23 -20.13
C GLN A 498 17.15 -29.10 -18.61
N MET A 499 18.26 -29.36 -17.89
CA MET A 499 18.31 -29.20 -16.44
C MET A 499 18.12 -27.74 -16.01
N ARG A 500 18.73 -26.80 -16.73
CA ARG A 500 18.55 -25.36 -16.49
C ARG A 500 17.10 -24.93 -16.75
N ALA A 501 16.50 -25.39 -17.85
CA ALA A 501 15.11 -25.09 -18.18
C ALA A 501 14.12 -25.68 -17.16
N HIS A 502 14.39 -26.88 -16.63
CA HIS A 502 13.57 -27.49 -15.59
C HIS A 502 13.55 -26.65 -14.30
N LEU A 503 14.70 -26.17 -13.84
CA LEU A 503 14.78 -25.28 -12.68
C LEU A 503 14.12 -23.93 -12.96
N GLN A 504 14.31 -23.38 -14.15
CA GLN A 504 13.70 -22.11 -14.55
C GLN A 504 12.17 -22.20 -14.61
N ALA A 505 11.60 -23.32 -15.06
CA ALA A 505 10.17 -23.59 -15.03
C ALA A 505 9.60 -23.66 -13.59
N LYS A 506 10.46 -23.94 -12.59
CA LYS A 506 10.11 -23.88 -11.16
C LYS A 506 10.43 -22.53 -10.50
N GLY A 507 10.87 -21.53 -11.27
CA GLY A 507 11.22 -20.20 -10.73
C GLY A 507 12.64 -20.09 -10.17
N ILE A 508 13.56 -20.96 -10.59
CA ILE A 508 14.97 -20.95 -10.17
C ILE A 508 15.87 -20.78 -11.40
N ALA A 509 16.55 -19.64 -11.50
CA ALA A 509 17.50 -19.37 -12.57
C ALA A 509 18.94 -19.69 -12.13
N LEU A 510 19.68 -20.43 -12.96
CA LEU A 510 21.10 -20.67 -12.79
C LEU A 510 21.95 -19.65 -13.54
N MET A 511 23.02 -19.16 -12.91
CA MET A 511 23.98 -18.21 -13.47
C MET A 511 25.41 -18.72 -13.28
N ASP A 512 26.15 -18.87 -14.37
CA ASP A 512 27.56 -19.25 -14.33
C ASP A 512 28.42 -17.98 -14.17
N VAL A 513 29.11 -17.85 -13.03
CA VAL A 513 29.96 -16.69 -12.67
C VAL A 513 31.38 -17.18 -12.42
N GLY A 514 32.29 -16.93 -13.37
CA GLY A 514 33.65 -17.46 -13.28
C GLY A 514 33.64 -18.99 -13.35
N THR A 515 34.12 -19.64 -12.29
CA THR A 515 34.14 -21.11 -12.15
C THR A 515 32.96 -21.67 -11.37
N GLU A 516 32.10 -20.81 -10.81
CA GLU A 516 30.99 -21.22 -9.95
C GLU A 516 29.65 -21.06 -10.68
N THR A 517 28.69 -21.92 -10.35
CA THR A 517 27.29 -21.74 -10.74
C THR A 517 26.51 -21.32 -9.51
N ILE A 518 25.95 -20.11 -9.54
CA ILE A 518 25.04 -19.61 -8.51
C ILE A 518 23.59 -19.68 -9.00
N TRP A 519 22.65 -19.54 -8.08
CA TRP A 519 21.23 -19.50 -8.41
C TRP A 519 20.52 -18.29 -7.80
N ARG A 520 19.43 -17.87 -8.46
CA ARG A 520 18.52 -16.83 -7.96
C ARG A 520 17.07 -17.17 -8.29
N PRO A 521 16.08 -16.61 -7.55
CA PRO A 521 14.70 -16.61 -7.97
C PRO A 521 14.52 -15.99 -9.36
N CYS A 522 13.55 -16.48 -10.11
CA CYS A 522 13.08 -15.88 -11.35
C CYS A 522 11.58 -16.12 -11.54
N VAL A 523 10.97 -15.40 -12.48
CA VAL A 523 9.59 -15.69 -12.90
C VAL A 523 9.56 -17.08 -13.55
N PRO A 524 8.69 -18.01 -13.09
CA PRO A 524 8.53 -19.31 -13.72
C PRO A 524 8.11 -19.18 -15.19
N VAL A 525 8.79 -19.89 -16.09
CA VAL A 525 8.37 -19.99 -17.49
C VAL A 525 7.30 -21.08 -17.56
N GLN A 526 6.08 -20.72 -17.99
CA GLN A 526 5.05 -21.73 -18.29
C GLN A 526 5.58 -22.62 -19.41
N GLN A 527 5.75 -23.92 -19.12
CA GLN A 527 5.86 -24.90 -20.19
C GLN A 527 4.49 -24.95 -20.85
N GLU A 528 4.42 -24.68 -22.16
CA GLU A 528 3.26 -25.07 -22.94
C GLU A 528 3.06 -26.56 -22.71
N SER A 529 2.00 -26.92 -21.98
CA SER A 529 1.62 -28.31 -21.82
C SER A 529 1.35 -28.85 -23.22
N GLU A 530 2.15 -29.81 -23.68
CA GLU A 530 1.81 -30.61 -24.86
C GLU A 530 0.38 -31.12 -24.67
N VAL A 531 -0.52 -30.64 -25.52
CA VAL A 531 -1.90 -31.12 -25.59
C VAL A 531 -1.81 -32.57 -26.07
N VAL A 532 -1.82 -33.50 -25.12
CA VAL A 532 -2.06 -34.92 -25.42
C VAL A 532 -3.49 -35.02 -25.93
N PRO A 533 -3.75 -35.48 -27.17
CA PRO A 533 -5.11 -35.66 -27.64
C PRO A 533 -5.77 -36.72 -26.77
N SER A 534 -6.83 -36.34 -26.05
CA SER A 534 -7.62 -37.28 -25.27
C SER A 534 -8.24 -38.31 -26.22
N GLU A 535 -7.85 -39.58 -26.06
CA GLU A 535 -8.51 -40.70 -26.74
C GLU A 535 -10.00 -40.73 -26.39
N GLY A 536 -10.84 -40.64 -27.43
CA GLY A 536 -12.13 -41.32 -27.54
C GLY A 536 -13.17 -41.08 -26.43
N GLN A 537 -13.78 -39.90 -26.39
CA GLN A 537 -15.14 -39.79 -25.80
C GLN A 537 -16.14 -40.51 -26.72
N LYS A 538 -16.73 -41.60 -26.19
CA LYS A 538 -17.87 -42.30 -26.78
C LYS A 538 -19.04 -41.33 -26.97
N VAL A 539 -19.52 -41.25 -28.20
CA VAL A 539 -20.74 -40.53 -28.60
C VAL A 539 -21.97 -41.22 -27.98
N PRO A 540 -22.87 -40.52 -27.27
CA PRO A 540 -24.13 -41.08 -26.82
C PRO A 540 -25.13 -41.22 -27.99
N PRO A 541 -26.02 -42.23 -28.00
CA PRO A 541 -26.94 -42.45 -29.11
C PRO A 541 -28.02 -41.37 -29.16
N LYS A 542 -28.37 -40.96 -30.39
CA LYS A 542 -29.45 -40.01 -30.69
C LYS A 542 -30.80 -40.53 -30.21
N PRO A 543 -31.69 -39.65 -29.71
CA PRO A 543 -33.07 -40.02 -29.43
C PRO A 543 -33.85 -40.23 -30.73
N GLU A 544 -34.53 -41.36 -30.84
CA GLU A 544 -35.52 -41.63 -31.87
C GLU A 544 -36.76 -40.76 -31.67
N THR A 545 -37.22 -40.18 -32.76
CA THR A 545 -38.48 -39.44 -32.88
C THR A 545 -39.68 -40.40 -32.90
N ALA A 546 -40.62 -40.20 -31.98
CA ALA A 546 -42.07 -40.38 -32.19
C ALA A 546 -42.82 -39.59 -31.12
#